data_AF-A0A178DYM5-F1
#
_entry.id   AF-A0A178DYM5-F1
#
_cell.length_a   1.000
_cell.length_b   1.000
_cell.length_c   1.000
_cell.angle_alpha   90.00
_cell.angle_beta   90.00
_cell.angle_gamma   90.00
#
_symmetry.space_group_name_H-M   'P 1'
#
loop_
_entity.id
_entity.type
_entity.pdbx_description
1 polymer ?
#
loop_
_entity_poly.entity_id
_entity_poly.type
_entity_poly.pdbx_seq_one_letter_code
_entity_poly.pdbx_strand_id
1 'polypeptide(L)'
;MSGVGEAALIIGLVSGVIAIVDGIKKVYDAAGDAEGLPAAFRSVAERLPLIRETLKVVEEQLRTATMDKDSYAAIKSSVERAKVKAEQLDTIFEKCVPSADSSRYDRYVAALRTLGKGHKVEILMKELLESVQDIANHRAITAVTAEHITKLVEAINNVSAIEPSVSDETIDGSGIGKYVHTGTGDLYSAEGHAEQYNAKDNARQYRAETMTFGKD
;
A
#
# COMPACT_ATOMS: atom_id res chain seq x y z
N MET A 1 -24.89 -11.73 30.53
CA MET A 1 -23.42 -11.74 30.75
C MET A 1 -22.77 -12.16 29.42
N SER A 2 -21.78 -11.48 28.84
CA SER A 2 -20.86 -10.44 29.35
C SER A 2 -20.52 -9.45 28.21
N GLY A 3 -21.19 -8.30 28.15
CA GLY A 3 -20.80 -7.20 27.23
C GLY A 3 -19.47 -6.54 27.62
N VAL A 4 -19.01 -6.76 28.86
CA VAL A 4 -17.74 -6.24 29.38
C VAL A 4 -16.54 -6.93 28.70
N GLY A 5 -16.63 -8.24 28.44
CA GLY A 5 -15.56 -8.96 27.74
C GLY A 5 -15.46 -8.57 26.27
N GLU A 6 -16.59 -8.35 25.60
CA GLU A 6 -16.66 -7.92 24.21
C GLU A 6 -16.10 -6.50 24.03
N ALA A 7 -16.47 -5.57 24.91
CA ALA A 7 -15.95 -4.21 24.91
C ALA A 7 -14.42 -4.16 25.08
N ALA A 8 -13.86 -4.90 26.05
CA ALA A 8 -12.43 -4.93 26.29
C ALA A 8 -11.62 -5.43 25.09
N LEU A 9 -12.12 -6.45 24.38
CA LEU A 9 -11.47 -6.96 23.17
C LEU A 9 -11.46 -5.91 22.04
N ILE A 10 -12.59 -5.23 21.83
CA ILE A 10 -12.70 -4.20 20.79
C ILE A 10 -11.82 -3.01 21.13
N ILE A 11 -11.79 -2.56 22.39
CA ILE A 11 -10.89 -1.51 22.87
C ILE A 11 -9.44 -1.88 22.55
N GLY A 12 -9.01 -3.10 22.89
CA GLY A 12 -7.65 -3.56 22.60
C GLY A 12 -7.32 -3.56 21.10
N LEU A 13 -8.28 -3.91 20.24
CA LEU A 13 -8.11 -3.81 18.79
C LEU A 13 -7.98 -2.36 18.33
N VAL A 14 -8.84 -1.46 18.81
CA VAL A 14 -8.80 -0.01 18.49
C VAL A 14 -7.46 0.60 18.93
N SER A 15 -7.01 0.31 20.16
CA SER A 15 -5.70 0.77 20.64
C SER A 15 -4.56 0.24 19.76
N GLY A 16 -4.68 -1.00 19.26
CA GLY A 16 -3.73 -1.58 18.30
C GLY A 16 -3.67 -0.82 16.97
N VAL A 17 -4.83 -0.46 16.39
CA VAL A 17 -4.87 0.36 15.17
C VAL A 17 -4.24 1.74 15.40
N ILE A 18 -4.56 2.39 16.53
CA ILE A 18 -3.97 3.67 16.92
C ILE A 18 -2.44 3.56 17.00
N ALA A 19 -1.93 2.50 17.63
CA ALA A 19 -0.48 2.29 17.79
C ALA A 19 0.23 2.13 16.43
N ILE A 20 -0.38 1.39 15.49
CA ILE A 20 0.15 1.23 14.13
C ILE A 20 0.16 2.58 13.40
N VAL A 21 -0.96 3.32 13.42
CA VAL A 21 -1.07 4.64 12.79
C VAL A 21 -0.03 5.63 13.35
N ASP A 22 0.19 5.62 14.67
CA ASP A 22 1.25 6.42 15.31
C ASP A 22 2.65 5.95 14.90
N GLY A 23 2.86 4.65 14.69
CA GLY A 23 4.10 4.06 14.16
C GLY A 23 4.42 4.56 12.75
N ILE A 24 3.46 4.44 11.83
CA ILE A 24 3.57 4.91 10.45
C ILE A 24 3.94 6.40 10.41
N LYS A 25 3.25 7.23 11.20
CA LYS A 25 3.51 8.68 11.26
C LYS A 25 4.93 8.97 11.72
N LYS A 26 5.42 8.27 12.75
CA LYS A 26 6.80 8.41 13.24
C LYS A 26 7.83 8.01 12.18
N VAL A 27 7.61 6.89 11.48
CA VAL A 27 8.49 6.43 10.40
C VAL A 27 8.56 7.49 9.30
N TYR A 28 7.42 8.06 8.90
CA TYR A 28 7.36 9.12 7.89
C TYR A 28 8.06 10.41 8.34
N ASP A 29 7.79 10.88 9.55
CA ASP A 29 8.35 12.13 10.08
C ASP A 29 9.88 12.04 10.26
N ALA A 30 10.37 10.90 10.73
CA ALA A 30 11.80 10.65 10.90
C ALA A 30 12.55 10.65 9.55
N ALA A 31 11.85 10.42 8.45
CA ALA A 31 12.44 10.43 7.11
C ALA A 31 12.62 11.84 6.52
N GLY A 32 12.10 12.89 7.17
CA GLY A 32 12.37 14.29 6.85
C GLY A 32 11.85 14.75 5.48
N ASP A 33 10.55 14.52 5.23
CA ASP A 33 9.94 14.49 3.90
C ASP A 33 10.46 13.31 3.07
N ALA A 34 9.54 12.46 2.61
CA ALA A 34 9.83 11.24 1.89
C ALA A 34 10.39 11.48 0.47
N GLU A 35 11.52 12.18 0.35
CA GLU A 35 12.23 12.40 -0.91
C GLU A 35 12.50 11.04 -1.57
N GLY A 36 12.16 10.94 -2.87
CA GLY A 36 12.23 9.70 -3.62
C GLY A 36 11.01 8.77 -3.47
N LEU A 37 9.94 9.16 -2.76
CA LEU A 37 8.65 8.45 -2.77
C LEU A 37 7.58 9.23 -3.55
N PRO A 38 6.55 8.54 -4.10
CA PRO A 38 5.42 9.20 -4.75
C PRO A 38 4.71 10.18 -3.81
N ALA A 39 4.17 11.27 -4.37
CA ALA A 39 3.43 12.29 -3.61
C ALA A 39 2.27 11.71 -2.77
N ALA A 40 1.71 10.58 -3.20
CA ALA A 40 0.71 9.82 -2.47
C ALA A 40 1.14 9.49 -1.02
N PHE A 41 2.43 9.23 -0.75
CA PHE A 41 2.90 8.96 0.62
C PHE A 41 2.70 10.17 1.55
N ARG A 42 2.97 11.39 1.06
CA ARG A 42 2.70 12.62 1.81
C ARG A 42 1.22 12.78 2.07
N SER A 43 0.42 12.64 1.01
CA SER A 43 -1.04 12.74 1.12
C SER A 43 -1.56 11.74 2.16
N VAL A 44 -1.12 10.49 2.13
CA VAL A 44 -1.47 9.45 3.12
C VAL A 44 -1.05 9.87 4.54
N ALA A 45 0.20 10.32 4.73
CA ALA A 45 0.70 10.71 6.04
C ALA A 45 -0.10 11.85 6.69
N GLU A 46 -0.60 12.79 5.90
CA GLU A 46 -1.45 13.90 6.36
C GLU A 46 -2.83 13.44 6.89
N ARG A 47 -3.32 12.25 6.52
CA ARG A 47 -4.63 11.72 6.98
C ARG A 47 -4.53 10.87 8.24
N LEU A 48 -3.33 10.41 8.61
CA LEU A 48 -3.09 9.61 9.82
C LEU A 48 -3.59 10.29 11.12
N PRO A 49 -3.40 11.61 11.33
CA PRO A 49 -3.91 12.29 12.52
C PRO A 49 -5.43 12.20 12.66
N LEU A 50 -6.18 12.37 11.57
CA LEU A 50 -7.65 12.29 11.59
C LEU A 50 -8.15 10.90 11.99
N ILE A 51 -7.53 9.84 11.47
CA ILE A 51 -7.83 8.45 11.84
C ILE A 51 -7.59 8.25 13.34
N ARG A 52 -6.43 8.67 13.81
CA ARG A 52 -6.04 8.55 15.22
C ARG A 52 -7.00 9.27 16.15
N GLU A 53 -7.34 10.52 15.84
CA GLU A 53 -8.25 11.33 16.64
C GLU A 53 -9.64 10.70 16.72
N THR A 54 -10.18 10.27 15.58
CA THR A 54 -11.49 9.58 15.51
C THR A 54 -11.47 8.30 16.34
N LEU A 55 -10.46 7.45 16.18
CA LEU A 55 -10.37 6.19 16.91
C LEU A 55 -10.20 6.38 18.42
N LYS A 56 -9.54 7.44 18.87
CA LYS A 56 -9.47 7.78 20.31
C LYS A 56 -10.83 8.14 20.89
N VAL A 57 -11.64 8.90 20.15
CA VAL A 57 -13.01 9.23 20.56
C VAL A 57 -13.85 7.96 20.68
N VAL A 58 -13.73 7.06 19.71
CA VAL A 58 -14.40 5.74 19.74
C VAL A 58 -13.92 4.91 20.92
N GLU A 59 -12.61 4.82 21.15
CA GLU A 59 -12.01 4.06 22.25
C GLU A 59 -12.54 4.52 23.62
N GLU A 60 -12.59 5.84 23.84
CA GLU A 60 -13.08 6.41 25.09
C GLU A 60 -14.58 6.15 25.29
N GLN A 61 -15.37 6.21 24.22
CA GLN A 61 -16.78 5.85 24.30
C GLN A 61 -16.95 4.36 24.63
N LEU A 62 -16.18 3.46 24.01
CA LEU A 62 -16.26 2.02 24.27
C LEU A 62 -15.91 1.65 25.73
N ARG A 63 -15.10 2.47 26.42
CA ARG A 63 -14.77 2.28 27.84
C ARG A 63 -15.93 2.62 28.78
N THR A 64 -16.84 3.49 28.36
CA THR A 64 -17.88 4.07 29.22
C THR A 64 -19.28 3.63 28.85
N ALA A 65 -19.53 3.34 27.58
CA ALA A 65 -20.83 2.95 27.05
C ALA A 65 -21.04 1.42 27.15
N THR A 66 -22.30 1.03 27.36
CA THR A 66 -22.73 -0.37 27.21
C THR A 66 -23.59 -0.49 25.95
N MET A 67 -23.25 -1.45 25.09
CA MET A 67 -23.89 -1.68 23.81
C MET A 67 -24.50 -3.08 23.77
N ASP A 68 -25.45 -3.31 22.86
CA ASP A 68 -25.94 -4.65 22.58
C ASP A 68 -24.88 -5.49 21.83
N LYS A 69 -25.04 -6.81 21.85
CA LYS A 69 -24.09 -7.75 21.25
C LYS A 69 -23.91 -7.54 19.74
N ASP A 70 -24.99 -7.22 19.03
CA ASP A 70 -24.94 -7.05 17.58
C ASP A 70 -24.15 -5.79 17.24
N SER A 71 -24.34 -4.72 18.02
CA SER A 71 -23.53 -3.50 17.93
C SER A 71 -22.05 -3.77 18.17
N TYR A 72 -21.68 -4.55 19.20
CA TYR A 72 -20.28 -4.93 19.43
C TYR A 72 -19.71 -5.76 18.27
N ALA A 73 -20.46 -6.73 17.75
CA ALA A 73 -20.02 -7.57 16.65
C ALA A 73 -19.78 -6.76 15.36
N ALA A 74 -20.69 -5.84 15.04
CA ALA A 74 -20.56 -4.96 13.87
C ALA A 74 -19.34 -4.04 13.98
N ILE A 75 -19.16 -3.38 15.13
CA ILE A 75 -18.00 -2.51 15.37
C ILE A 75 -16.71 -3.32 15.31
N LYS A 76 -16.67 -4.48 15.96
CA LYS A 76 -15.49 -5.37 15.94
C LYS A 76 -15.09 -5.71 14.51
N SER A 77 -16.04 -6.08 13.64
CA SER A 77 -15.75 -6.39 12.24
C SER A 77 -15.12 -5.21 11.51
N SER A 78 -15.62 -3.98 11.72
CA SER A 78 -15.04 -2.78 11.10
C SER A 78 -13.65 -2.45 11.66
N VAL A 79 -13.42 -2.65 12.97
CA VAL A 79 -12.09 -2.48 13.59
C VAL A 79 -11.09 -3.51 13.07
N GLU A 80 -11.50 -4.77 12.85
CA GLU A 80 -10.64 -5.80 12.27
C GLU A 80 -10.25 -5.45 10.83
N ARG A 81 -11.19 -4.94 10.01
CA ARG A 81 -10.86 -4.42 8.67
C ARG A 81 -9.87 -3.26 8.75
N ALA A 82 -10.11 -2.29 9.63
CA ALA A 82 -9.20 -1.16 9.84
C ALA A 82 -7.79 -1.64 10.24
N LYS A 83 -7.70 -2.62 11.13
CA LYS A 83 -6.43 -3.19 11.57
C LYS A 83 -5.66 -3.83 10.40
N VAL A 84 -6.30 -4.65 9.59
CA VAL A 84 -5.65 -5.27 8.42
C VAL A 84 -5.09 -4.20 7.49
N LYS A 85 -5.86 -3.14 7.21
CA LYS A 85 -5.40 -2.04 6.33
C LYS A 85 -4.27 -1.23 6.94
N ALA A 86 -4.32 -0.97 8.25
CA ALA A 86 -3.24 -0.31 8.96
C ALA A 86 -1.94 -1.14 8.94
N GLU A 87 -2.00 -2.45 9.18
CA GLU A 87 -0.83 -3.35 9.13
C GLU A 87 -0.23 -3.45 7.72
N GLN A 88 -1.08 -3.49 6.68
CA GLN A 88 -0.63 -3.46 5.30
C GLN A 88 0.06 -2.15 4.95
N LEU A 89 -0.48 -1.02 5.43
CA LEU A 89 0.09 0.30 5.21
C LEU A 89 1.43 0.44 5.93
N ASP A 90 1.52 -0.04 7.17
CA ASP A 90 2.74 -0.08 7.96
C ASP A 90 3.85 -0.87 7.27
N THR A 91 3.51 -2.07 6.76
CA THR A 91 4.43 -2.90 5.98
C THR A 91 5.04 -2.13 4.79
N ILE A 92 4.24 -1.30 4.11
CA ILE A 92 4.73 -0.48 3.00
C ILE A 92 5.67 0.62 3.50
N PHE A 93 5.29 1.34 4.56
CA PHE A 93 6.13 2.41 5.10
C PHE A 93 7.46 1.87 5.64
N GLU A 94 7.45 0.77 6.40
CA GLU A 94 8.66 0.12 6.91
C GLU A 94 9.59 -0.35 5.79
N LYS A 95 9.05 -0.87 4.69
CA LYS A 95 9.87 -1.34 3.55
C LYS A 95 10.47 -0.22 2.72
N CYS A 96 9.77 0.92 2.60
CA CYS A 96 10.08 1.93 1.59
C CYS A 96 10.72 3.20 2.17
N VAL A 97 10.43 3.55 3.42
CA VAL A 97 10.79 4.84 4.01
C VAL A 97 12.20 4.86 4.65
N PRO A 98 12.60 3.89 5.50
CA PRO A 98 13.92 3.90 6.14
C PRO A 98 15.06 3.90 5.11
N SER A 99 16.16 4.63 5.36
CA SER A 99 17.29 4.71 4.42
C SER A 99 17.96 3.33 4.22
N ALA A 100 18.16 2.93 2.96
CA ALA A 100 18.95 1.78 2.57
C ALA A 100 19.69 2.09 1.26
N ASP A 101 20.55 1.18 0.83
CA ASP A 101 21.41 1.33 -0.36
C ASP A 101 20.63 1.46 -1.70
N SER A 102 19.32 1.17 -1.70
CA SER A 102 18.45 1.25 -2.88
C SER A 102 17.45 2.41 -2.82
N SER A 103 17.03 2.89 -4.00
CA SER A 103 16.02 3.95 -4.14
C SER A 103 14.73 3.57 -3.40
N ARG A 104 14.15 4.53 -2.68
CA ARG A 104 12.86 4.36 -1.98
C ARG A 104 11.74 3.98 -2.95
N TYR A 105 11.73 4.59 -4.14
CA TYR A 105 10.77 4.25 -5.21
C TYR A 105 10.93 2.81 -5.69
N ASP A 106 12.16 2.35 -5.94
CA ASP A 106 12.40 0.99 -6.42
C ASP A 106 11.97 -0.06 -5.39
N ARG A 107 12.21 0.20 -4.11
CA ARG A 107 11.70 -0.65 -3.02
C ARG A 107 10.18 -0.66 -2.96
N TYR A 108 9.54 0.48 -3.20
CA TYR A 108 8.08 0.54 -3.27
C TYR A 108 7.54 -0.30 -4.42
N VAL A 109 8.09 -0.16 -5.63
CA VAL A 109 7.71 -0.98 -6.78
C VAL A 109 7.95 -2.47 -6.50
N ALA A 110 9.09 -2.84 -5.91
CA ALA A 110 9.39 -4.22 -5.55
C ALA A 110 8.41 -4.78 -4.49
N ALA A 111 8.02 -3.97 -3.50
CA ALA A 111 7.01 -4.34 -2.52
C ALA A 111 5.65 -4.58 -3.19
N LEU A 112 5.22 -3.70 -4.10
CA LEU A 112 3.97 -3.86 -4.84
C LEU A 112 3.97 -5.08 -5.78
N ARG A 113 5.11 -5.44 -6.37
CA ARG A 113 5.25 -6.70 -7.13
C ARG A 113 5.04 -7.94 -6.28
N THR A 114 5.51 -7.88 -5.04
CA THR A 114 5.44 -9.02 -4.12
C THR A 114 4.07 -9.14 -3.47
N LEU A 115 3.50 -8.02 -3.05
CA LEU A 115 2.27 -7.95 -2.27
C LEU A 115 1.02 -7.76 -3.14
N GLY A 116 1.19 -7.33 -4.38
CA GLY A 116 0.13 -7.05 -5.33
C GLY A 116 -0.35 -5.60 -5.31
N LYS A 117 -1.07 -5.24 -6.38
CA LYS A 117 -1.55 -3.89 -6.69
C LYS A 117 -2.46 -3.26 -5.64
N GLY A 118 -3.12 -4.08 -4.81
CA GLY A 118 -3.98 -3.59 -3.72
C GLY A 118 -3.21 -2.95 -2.57
N HIS A 119 -1.88 -3.11 -2.51
CA HIS A 119 -1.04 -2.51 -1.48
C HIS A 119 -0.53 -1.11 -1.83
N LYS A 120 -1.08 -0.48 -2.88
CA LYS A 120 -0.79 0.92 -3.14
C LYS A 120 -1.25 1.78 -1.96
N VAL A 121 -0.42 2.73 -1.55
CA VAL A 121 -0.66 3.51 -0.31
C VAL A 121 -1.99 4.26 -0.32
N GLU A 122 -2.41 4.79 -1.48
CA GLU A 122 -3.68 5.48 -1.65
C GLU A 122 -4.89 4.54 -1.53
N ILE A 123 -4.76 3.28 -1.98
CA ILE A 123 -5.81 2.27 -1.85
C ILE A 123 -5.95 1.86 -0.38
N LEU A 124 -4.85 1.50 0.26
CA LEU A 124 -4.84 1.08 1.67
C LEU A 124 -5.36 2.18 2.60
N MET A 125 -4.96 3.43 2.37
CA MET A 125 -5.42 4.58 3.16
C MET A 125 -6.92 4.83 2.97
N LYS A 126 -7.42 4.73 1.74
CA LYS A 126 -8.86 4.85 1.47
C LYS A 126 -9.65 3.80 2.24
N GLU A 127 -9.28 2.52 2.11
CA GLU A 127 -9.99 1.42 2.77
C GLU A 127 -9.89 1.50 4.31
N LEU A 128 -8.78 2.05 4.83
CA LEU A 128 -8.63 2.35 6.25
C LEU A 128 -9.60 3.46 6.69
N LEU A 129 -9.66 4.57 5.96
CA LEU A 129 -10.59 5.68 6.24
C LEU A 129 -12.05 5.24 6.15
N GLU A 130 -12.42 4.42 5.16
CA GLU A 130 -13.75 3.84 5.03
C GLU A 130 -14.09 2.95 6.23
N SER A 131 -13.15 2.10 6.67
CA SER A 131 -13.35 1.26 7.86
C SER A 131 -13.51 2.10 9.14
N VAL A 132 -12.78 3.21 9.26
CA VAL A 132 -12.91 4.15 10.39
C VAL A 132 -14.24 4.91 10.33
N GLN A 133 -14.68 5.29 9.14
CA GLN A 133 -15.99 5.88 8.92
C GLN A 133 -17.13 4.91 9.26
N ASP A 134 -17.02 3.63 8.92
CA ASP A 134 -17.99 2.60 9.30
C ASP A 134 -18.14 2.50 10.82
N ILE A 135 -17.01 2.57 11.55
CA ILE A 135 -17.02 2.57 13.02
C ILE A 135 -17.70 3.84 13.53
N ALA A 136 -17.29 5.01 13.03
CA ALA A 136 -17.79 6.31 13.48
C ALA A 136 -19.29 6.51 13.21
N ASN A 137 -19.79 5.99 12.08
CA ASN A 137 -21.19 6.09 11.68
C ASN A 137 -22.08 5.03 12.34
N HIS A 138 -21.50 4.06 13.05
CA HIS A 138 -22.29 3.04 13.71
C HIS A 138 -23.22 3.70 14.73
N ARG A 139 -24.54 3.43 14.66
CA ARG A 139 -25.59 4.12 15.46
C ARG A 139 -25.35 4.19 16.97
N ALA A 140 -24.58 3.24 17.49
CA ALA A 140 -24.29 3.12 18.91
C ALA A 140 -23.01 3.89 19.31
N ILE A 141 -22.23 4.39 18.35
CA ILE A 141 -21.19 5.41 18.51
C ILE A 141 -21.84 6.79 18.36
N THR A 142 -21.78 7.59 19.41
CA THR A 142 -22.45 8.90 19.49
C THR A 142 -21.50 10.03 19.88
N ALA A 143 -20.31 9.70 20.36
CA ALA A 143 -19.27 10.65 20.75
C ALA A 143 -18.56 11.27 19.54
N VAL A 144 -18.57 10.61 18.38
CA VAL A 144 -18.01 11.16 17.15
C VAL A 144 -18.97 12.21 16.59
N THR A 145 -18.50 13.46 16.47
CA THR A 145 -19.34 14.57 16.02
C THR A 145 -19.59 14.52 14.51
N ALA A 146 -20.66 15.17 14.07
CA ALA A 146 -20.95 15.34 12.63
C ALA A 146 -19.78 16.00 11.88
N GLU A 147 -19.07 16.94 12.53
CA GLU A 147 -17.87 17.56 11.95
C GLU A 147 -16.74 16.55 11.69
N HIS A 148 -16.49 15.62 12.62
CA HIS A 148 -15.50 14.55 12.40
C HIS A 148 -15.91 13.64 11.24
N ILE A 149 -17.21 13.29 11.14
CA ILE A 149 -17.74 12.49 10.04
C ILE A 149 -17.53 13.21 8.69
N THR A 150 -17.81 14.52 8.62
CA THR A 150 -17.55 15.33 7.42
C THR A 150 -16.07 15.31 7.04
N LYS A 151 -15.15 15.47 8.00
CA LYS A 151 -13.71 15.39 7.74
C LYS A 151 -13.30 14.01 7.20
N LEU A 152 -13.90 12.92 7.69
CA LEU A 152 -13.64 11.57 7.16
C LEU A 152 -14.13 11.43 5.71
N VAL A 153 -15.33 11.92 5.40
CA VAL A 153 -15.86 11.93 4.02
C VAL A 153 -14.93 12.71 3.08
N GLU A 154 -14.51 13.91 3.50
CA GLU A 154 -13.58 14.73 2.73
C GLU A 154 -12.23 14.03 2.55
N ALA A 155 -11.70 13.40 3.59
CA ALA A 155 -10.45 12.63 3.49
C ALA A 155 -10.57 11.46 2.51
N ILE A 156 -11.67 10.70 2.53
CA ILE A 156 -11.91 9.59 1.59
C ILE A 156 -11.99 10.10 0.15
N ASN A 157 -12.70 11.20 -0.09
CA ASN A 157 -12.81 11.82 -1.41
C ASN A 157 -11.45 12.32 -1.90
N ASN A 158 -10.69 12.99 -1.03
CA ASN A 158 -9.36 13.49 -1.35
C ASN A 158 -8.39 12.35 -1.70
N VAL A 159 -8.40 11.25 -0.96
CA VAL A 159 -7.55 10.08 -1.23
C VAL A 159 -8.00 9.35 -2.50
N SER A 160 -9.31 9.28 -2.76
CA SER A 160 -9.84 8.68 -4.00
C SER A 160 -9.47 9.47 -5.27
N ALA A 161 -9.17 10.76 -5.13
CA ALA A 161 -8.75 11.63 -6.22
C ALA A 161 -7.22 11.61 -6.46
N ILE A 162 -6.45 10.90 -5.63
CA ILE A 162 -5.00 10.74 -5.83
C ILE A 162 -4.76 9.88 -7.06
N GLU A 163 -3.93 10.37 -7.98
CA GLU A 163 -3.46 9.56 -9.11
C GLU A 163 -2.68 8.34 -8.61
N PRO A 164 -2.79 7.18 -9.30
CA PRO A 164 -2.09 5.97 -8.88
C PRO A 164 -0.60 6.22 -8.63
N SER A 165 -0.14 5.84 -7.43
CA SER A 165 1.24 6.14 -6.99
C SER A 165 2.31 5.41 -7.80
N VAL A 166 1.93 4.28 -8.41
CA VAL A 166 2.71 3.51 -9.39
C VAL A 166 1.74 2.97 -10.43
N SER A 167 2.12 3.04 -11.70
CA SER A 167 1.30 2.47 -12.77
C SER A 167 1.22 0.95 -12.68
N ASP A 168 0.11 0.38 -13.12
CA ASP A 168 -0.08 -1.06 -13.11
C ASP A 168 0.91 -1.79 -14.02
N GLU A 169 1.29 -1.17 -15.15
CA GLU A 169 2.30 -1.69 -16.08
C GLU A 169 3.68 -1.78 -15.44
N THR A 170 4.02 -0.79 -14.62
CA THR A 170 5.27 -0.78 -13.87
C THR A 170 5.30 -1.95 -12.88
N ILE A 171 4.17 -2.22 -12.21
CA ILE A 171 4.06 -3.35 -11.27
C ILE A 171 4.10 -4.68 -12.02
N ASP A 172 3.36 -4.83 -13.11
CA ASP A 172 3.27 -6.04 -13.93
C ASP A 172 4.59 -6.39 -14.63
N GLY A 173 5.59 -5.51 -14.55
CA GLY A 173 6.89 -5.68 -15.22
C GLY A 173 6.79 -5.47 -16.73
N SER A 174 5.65 -5.02 -17.24
CA SER A 174 5.48 -4.61 -18.63
C SER A 174 6.05 -3.23 -18.92
N GLY A 175 6.32 -2.43 -17.87
CA GLY A 175 6.96 -1.11 -17.94
C GLY A 175 8.45 -1.07 -17.55
N ILE A 176 9.02 -2.12 -16.95
CA ILE A 176 10.49 -2.26 -16.93
C ILE A 176 10.86 -2.80 -18.29
N GLY A 177 11.60 -2.00 -19.06
CA GLY A 177 12.00 -2.34 -20.42
C GLY A 177 12.36 -3.81 -20.50
N LYS A 178 11.67 -4.56 -21.36
CA LYS A 178 11.92 -6.01 -21.59
C LYS A 178 13.39 -6.32 -21.93
N TYR A 179 14.18 -5.27 -22.14
CA TYR A 179 15.57 -5.20 -22.59
C TYR A 179 16.41 -4.36 -21.62
N VAL A 180 16.52 -4.77 -20.36
CA VAL A 180 17.47 -4.13 -19.42
C VAL A 180 18.86 -4.75 -19.59
N HIS A 181 19.85 -3.92 -19.92
CA HIS A 181 21.27 -4.28 -19.92
C HIS A 181 22.03 -3.37 -18.94
N THR A 182 22.63 -3.97 -17.91
CA THR A 182 23.36 -3.25 -16.85
C THR A 182 24.89 -3.37 -16.96
N GLY A 183 25.40 -3.94 -18.06
CA GLY A 183 26.82 -4.09 -18.35
C GLY A 183 27.33 -3.14 -19.44
N THR A 184 28.56 -3.36 -19.90
CA THR A 184 29.13 -2.70 -21.10
C THR A 184 29.03 -3.62 -22.31
N GLY A 185 28.45 -3.14 -23.40
CA GLY A 185 28.21 -3.92 -24.62
C GLY A 185 26.83 -3.63 -25.22
N ASP A 186 26.59 -4.17 -26.41
CA ASP A 186 25.31 -4.03 -27.11
C ASP A 186 24.29 -5.05 -26.61
N LEU A 187 23.04 -4.61 -26.46
CA LEU A 187 21.90 -5.50 -26.26
C LEU A 187 21.15 -5.67 -27.58
N TYR A 188 21.19 -6.87 -28.12
CA TYR A 188 20.37 -7.25 -29.27
C TYR A 188 19.12 -7.96 -28.78
N SER A 189 17.94 -7.52 -29.23
CA SER A 189 16.68 -8.19 -28.90
C SER A 189 15.68 -8.19 -30.05
N ALA A 190 14.92 -9.27 -30.17
CA ALA A 190 13.88 -9.45 -31.18
C ALA A 190 12.55 -9.89 -30.55
N GLU A 191 11.43 -9.35 -31.04
CA GLU A 191 10.05 -9.74 -30.64
C GLU A 191 9.30 -10.45 -31.77
N GLY A 192 8.32 -11.29 -31.41
CA GLY A 192 7.48 -12.01 -32.37
C GLY A 192 8.16 -13.23 -32.99
N HIS A 193 7.76 -13.60 -34.21
CA HIS A 193 8.38 -14.71 -34.98
C HIS A 193 9.67 -14.27 -35.67
N ALA A 194 10.63 -13.76 -34.89
CA ALA A 194 11.91 -13.30 -35.39
C ALA A 194 13.01 -14.32 -35.09
N GLU A 195 13.87 -14.59 -36.07
CA GLU A 195 15.10 -15.35 -35.86
C GLU A 195 16.23 -14.38 -35.49
N GLN A 196 16.80 -14.55 -34.30
CA GLN A 196 17.90 -13.72 -33.82
C GLN A 196 19.19 -14.53 -33.75
N TYR A 197 20.24 -14.02 -34.39
CA TYR A 197 21.57 -14.62 -34.40
C TYR A 197 22.54 -13.69 -33.70
N ASN A 198 22.97 -14.05 -32.49
CA ASN A 198 23.92 -13.25 -31.72
C ASN A 198 25.32 -13.84 -31.84
N ALA A 199 26.31 -13.01 -32.18
CA ALA A 199 27.71 -13.35 -32.18
C ALA A 199 28.44 -12.42 -31.22
N LYS A 200 29.35 -13.00 -30.44
CA LYS A 200 30.18 -12.24 -29.51
C LYS A 200 31.47 -11.82 -30.21
N ASP A 201 31.96 -10.62 -29.91
CA ASP A 201 33.23 -10.08 -30.40
C ASP A 201 33.31 -10.04 -31.95
N ASN A 202 34.51 -10.19 -32.53
CA ASN A 202 34.73 -10.17 -33.99
C ASN A 202 34.35 -11.50 -34.69
N ALA A 203 33.40 -12.26 -34.15
CA ALA A 203 33.01 -13.54 -34.73
C ALA A 203 32.27 -13.34 -36.07
N ARG A 204 32.67 -14.10 -37.09
CA ARG A 204 31.99 -14.11 -38.38
C ARG A 204 30.75 -14.99 -38.28
N GLN A 205 29.58 -14.39 -38.49
CA GLN A 205 28.34 -15.15 -38.69
C GLN A 205 28.13 -15.47 -40.15
N TYR A 206 27.79 -16.73 -40.42
CA TYR A 206 27.37 -17.20 -41.72
C TYR A 206 25.99 -17.82 -41.59
N ARG A 207 24.99 -17.22 -42.25
CA ARG A 207 23.64 -17.79 -42.38
C ARG A 207 23.51 -18.40 -43.75
N ALA A 208 23.33 -19.72 -43.82
CA ALA A 208 22.99 -20.42 -45.05
C ALA A 208 21.69 -21.19 -44.83
N GLU A 209 20.68 -20.91 -45.64
CA GLU A 209 19.40 -21.64 -45.60
C GLU A 209 19.54 -23.04 -46.22
N THR A 210 20.57 -23.26 -47.03
CA THR A 210 20.97 -24.58 -47.51
C THR A 210 22.48 -24.60 -47.71
N MET A 211 23.16 -25.60 -47.15
CA MET A 211 24.59 -25.84 -47.39
C MET A 211 24.75 -27.12 -48.21
N THR A 212 25.39 -27.00 -49.36
CA THR A 212 25.72 -28.14 -50.21
C THR A 212 27.22 -28.39 -50.11
N PHE A 213 27.59 -29.51 -49.48
CA PHE A 213 28.97 -29.98 -49.49
C PHE A 213 29.19 -30.76 -50.78
N GLY A 214 30.12 -30.31 -51.62
CA GLY A 214 30.56 -31.07 -52.78
C GLY A 214 31.13 -32.41 -52.35
N LYS A 215 30.79 -33.48 -53.07
CA LYS A 215 31.51 -34.76 -52.94
C LYS A 215 32.80 -34.61 -53.73
N ASP A 216 33.93 -34.79 -53.04
CA ASP A 216 35.24 -34.99 -53.68
C ASP A 216 35.22 -36.24 -54.58
#